data_AF-A0AAE6KWE8-F1
#
_entry.id   AF-A0AAE6KWE8-F1
#
_cell.length_a   1.000
_cell.length_b   1.000
_cell.length_c   1.000
_cell.angle_alpha   90.00
_cell.angle_beta   90.00
_cell.angle_gamma   90.00
#
_symmetry.space_group_name_H-M   'P 1'
#
loop_
_entity.id
_entity.type
_entity.pdbx_description
1 polymer ?
#
loop_
_entity_poly.entity_id
_entity_poly.type
_entity_poly.pdbx_seq_one_letter_code
_entity_poly.pdbx_strand_id
1 'polypeptide(L)'
;MSLRDKLLNKASESAPLTVAAVERDATELPAVLPLDAPTPTPVQTAPEVAQATEHPAPKRRGRPRKVAESEQPTDAAPSPASALRVLFVGCIPMTFDGPTPESLTSYIDTMHRKVAEAGGVDDVRFAGGDSALGFGKWRGALAMAARAELPPPGAYFALGVAQSELMQVIVEALEPAFDVVVRSLR
;
A
#
# COMPACT_ATOMS: atom_id res chain seq x y z
N MET A 1 40.98 -2.60 -41.02
CA MET A 1 41.35 -3.10 -39.67
C MET A 1 40.50 -2.35 -38.65
N SER A 2 39.84 -3.09 -37.77
CA SER A 2 38.63 -2.70 -37.02
C SER A 2 38.95 -1.89 -35.75
N LEU A 3 38.08 -0.95 -35.37
CA LEU A 3 38.17 -0.06 -34.19
C LEU A 3 38.02 -0.77 -32.83
N ARG A 4 38.29 -2.09 -32.76
CA ARG A 4 38.01 -2.93 -31.58
C ARG A 4 39.21 -3.13 -30.64
N ASP A 5 40.38 -2.62 -30.98
CA ASP A 5 41.63 -2.89 -30.25
C ASP A 5 42.08 -1.77 -29.28
N LYS A 6 41.20 -0.85 -28.87
CA LYS A 6 41.58 0.29 -28.00
C LYS A 6 41.04 0.29 -26.56
N LEU A 7 40.46 -0.82 -26.08
CA LEU A 7 39.88 -0.86 -24.71
C LEU A 7 40.41 -2.00 -23.82
N LEU A 8 41.60 -2.53 -24.09
CA LEU A 8 42.30 -3.40 -23.13
C LEU A 8 43.70 -2.89 -22.88
N ASN A 9 43.83 -1.89 -22.01
CA ASN A 9 45.01 -1.72 -21.15
C ASN A 9 44.82 -0.53 -20.19
N LYS A 10 44.42 -0.82 -18.94
CA LYS A 10 45.14 -0.29 -17.79
C LYS A 10 44.83 -1.09 -16.53
N ALA A 11 45.87 -1.74 -16.03
CA ALA A 11 45.94 -2.40 -14.74
C ALA A 11 45.83 -1.37 -13.60
N SER A 12 45.14 -1.75 -12.53
CA SER A 12 45.41 -1.26 -11.18
C SER A 12 45.35 -2.44 -10.22
N GLU A 13 46.51 -3.06 -10.10
CA GLU A 13 46.94 -3.89 -8.99
C GLU A 13 47.47 -2.96 -7.90
N SER A 14 46.89 -3.03 -6.69
CA SER A 14 47.61 -2.87 -5.41
C SER A 14 46.63 -3.04 -4.25
N ALA A 15 46.68 -4.19 -3.59
CA ALA A 15 46.44 -4.30 -2.15
C ALA A 15 47.65 -3.65 -1.41
N PRO A 16 47.56 -3.31 -0.11
CA PRO A 16 47.64 -4.36 0.93
C PRO A 16 46.94 -4.05 2.28
N LEU A 17 47.04 -5.06 3.15
CA LEU A 17 47.21 -4.98 4.61
C LEU A 17 45.97 -5.11 5.54
N THR A 18 45.70 -6.38 5.88
CA THR A 18 45.69 -7.01 7.22
C THR A 18 45.85 -6.12 8.47
N VAL A 19 45.27 -6.65 9.58
CA VAL A 19 45.41 -6.31 11.03
C VAL A 19 44.21 -5.48 11.53
N ALA A 20 43.42 -5.85 12.55
CA ALA A 20 43.50 -6.88 13.58
C ALA A 20 42.10 -7.39 13.93
N ALA A 21 42.03 -8.66 14.31
CA ALA A 21 41.01 -9.16 15.20
C ALA A 21 41.06 -8.37 16.52
N VAL A 22 39.94 -7.79 16.92
CA VAL A 22 39.69 -7.43 18.32
C VAL A 22 38.62 -8.40 18.80
N GLU A 23 39.12 -9.49 19.35
CA GLU A 23 38.43 -10.32 20.32
C GLU A 23 38.02 -9.39 21.48
N ARG A 24 36.71 -9.17 21.64
CA ARG A 24 36.16 -8.68 22.91
C ARG A 24 35.48 -9.86 23.58
N ASP A 25 36.31 -10.61 24.30
CA ASP A 25 35.89 -11.34 25.48
C ASP A 25 35.41 -10.31 26.51
N ALA A 26 34.12 -10.35 26.83
CA ALA A 26 33.51 -9.55 27.88
C ALA A 26 32.36 -10.36 28.49
N THR A 27 32.76 -11.32 29.31
CA THR A 27 32.19 -11.63 30.62
C THR A 27 30.66 -11.55 30.72
N GLU A 28 30.07 -12.73 30.56
CA GLU A 28 28.76 -13.14 31.04
C GLU A 28 28.53 -12.65 32.49
N LEU A 29 27.74 -11.58 32.63
CA LEU A 29 27.13 -11.19 33.91
C LEU A 29 25.73 -11.80 33.93
N PRO A 30 25.38 -12.66 34.90
CA PRO A 30 23.98 -13.02 35.08
C PRO A 30 23.23 -11.75 35.47
N ALA A 31 22.30 -11.33 34.61
CA ALA A 31 21.35 -10.28 34.91
C ALA A 31 20.44 -10.78 36.04
N VAL A 32 20.86 -10.54 37.28
CA VAL A 32 20.00 -10.67 38.46
C VAL A 32 19.00 -9.52 38.37
N LEU A 33 17.79 -9.85 37.91
CA LEU A 33 16.64 -8.96 37.95
C LEU A 33 16.30 -8.66 39.43
N PRO A 34 16.18 -7.39 39.85
CA PRO A 34 15.54 -7.08 41.11
C PRO A 34 14.06 -7.52 41.04
N LEU A 35 13.72 -8.44 41.92
CA LEU A 35 12.40 -9.03 42.09
C LEU A 35 11.53 -8.06 42.88
N ASP A 36 11.08 -6.98 42.24
CA ASP A 36 10.16 -6.04 42.89
C ASP A 36 9.25 -5.35 41.87
N ALA A 37 8.37 -6.15 41.27
CA ALA A 37 7.16 -5.65 40.63
C ALA A 37 6.02 -5.76 41.65
N PRO A 38 5.38 -4.65 42.06
CA PRO A 38 4.22 -4.73 42.94
C PRO A 38 3.10 -5.51 42.24
N THR A 39 2.62 -6.53 42.95
CA THR A 39 1.53 -7.42 42.56
C THR A 39 0.29 -6.59 42.16
N PRO A 40 -0.30 -6.79 40.96
CA PRO A 40 -1.58 -6.16 40.66
C PRO A 40 -2.66 -6.78 41.55
N THR A 41 -3.28 -5.93 42.36
CA THR A 41 -4.46 -6.28 43.14
C THR A 41 -5.63 -6.60 42.20
N PRO A 42 -6.35 -7.71 42.40
CA PRO A 42 -7.53 -8.02 41.60
C PRO A 42 -8.69 -7.15 42.10
N VAL A 43 -9.05 -6.12 41.34
CA VAL A 43 -10.26 -5.35 41.64
C VAL A 43 -11.47 -6.04 41.02
N GLN A 44 -12.35 -6.39 41.94
CA GLN A 44 -13.63 -7.04 41.83
C GLN A 44 -14.61 -6.37 40.85
N THR A 45 -15.33 -7.25 40.17
CA THR A 45 -16.75 -7.21 39.76
C THR A 45 -17.48 -5.88 39.62
N ALA A 46 -18.09 -5.75 38.43
CA ALA A 46 -19.16 -4.84 38.07
C ALA A 46 -20.29 -4.71 39.08
N PRO A 47 -20.97 -3.55 39.10
CA PRO A 47 -22.40 -3.48 39.32
C PRO A 47 -23.13 -3.24 37.98
N GLU A 48 -23.90 -4.25 37.59
CA GLU A 48 -25.12 -4.13 36.81
C GLU A 48 -26.10 -3.21 37.56
N VAL A 49 -26.46 -2.07 36.98
CA VAL A 49 -27.76 -1.43 37.24
C VAL A 49 -28.27 -0.84 35.93
N ALA A 50 -29.39 -1.40 35.50
CA ALA A 50 -30.26 -0.92 34.45
C ALA A 50 -30.60 0.56 34.60
N GLN A 51 -30.73 1.28 33.48
CA GLN A 51 -31.99 2.00 33.21
C GLN A 51 -32.02 2.48 31.76
N ALA A 52 -33.01 1.94 31.06
CA ALA A 52 -33.51 2.44 29.81
C ALA A 52 -33.83 3.94 29.93
N THR A 53 -33.31 4.74 29.00
CA THR A 53 -33.96 5.98 28.58
C THR A 53 -34.12 5.91 27.07
N GLU A 54 -35.36 5.62 26.70
CA GLU A 54 -35.90 5.63 25.36
C GLU A 54 -35.60 6.98 24.69
N HIS A 55 -34.75 6.98 23.66
CA HIS A 55 -34.74 8.05 22.68
C HIS A 55 -35.69 7.67 21.54
N PRO A 56 -36.76 8.45 21.27
CA PRO A 56 -37.79 8.07 20.34
C PRO A 56 -37.31 8.17 18.89
N ALA A 57 -37.59 7.10 18.14
CA ALA A 57 -37.33 6.95 16.72
C ALA A 57 -37.91 8.10 15.87
N PRO A 58 -37.23 8.51 14.78
CA PRO A 58 -37.79 9.45 13.82
C PRO A 58 -38.97 8.81 13.06
N LYS A 59 -40.11 9.50 13.10
CA LYS A 59 -41.40 9.09 12.52
C LYS A 59 -41.28 8.82 11.01
N ARG A 60 -41.54 7.57 10.62
CA ARG A 60 -41.92 7.19 9.25
C ARG A 60 -43.19 7.96 8.86
N ARG A 61 -43.11 8.85 7.86
CA ARG A 61 -44.30 9.41 7.20
C ARG A 61 -44.38 8.88 5.78
N GLY A 62 -45.51 8.22 5.51
CA GLY A 62 -45.79 7.49 4.28
C GLY A 62 -45.90 8.38 3.04
N ARG A 63 -45.50 7.76 1.94
CA ARG A 63 -45.66 8.12 0.52
C ARG A 63 -47.15 8.25 0.12
N PRO A 64 -47.47 9.06 -0.91
CA PRO A 64 -48.16 8.52 -2.07
C PRO A 64 -47.39 8.77 -3.39
N ARG A 65 -47.87 8.13 -4.47
CA ARG A 65 -47.12 7.55 -5.59
C ARG A 65 -47.57 8.15 -6.94
N LYS A 66 -46.65 8.17 -7.93
CA LYS A 66 -46.87 8.12 -9.41
C LYS A 66 -47.50 9.39 -10.06
N VAL A 67 -47.29 9.80 -11.33
CA VAL A 67 -46.71 9.26 -12.60
C VAL A 67 -46.30 10.47 -13.48
N ALA A 68 -45.27 10.32 -14.33
CA ALA A 68 -45.14 10.79 -15.73
C ALA A 68 -43.66 10.63 -16.09
N GLU A 69 -43.20 9.53 -16.71
CA GLU A 69 -43.31 9.20 -18.13
C GLU A 69 -42.89 10.39 -19.02
N SER A 70 -41.61 10.40 -19.38
CA SER A 70 -41.07 11.18 -20.50
C SER A 70 -40.03 10.31 -21.19
N GLU A 71 -40.50 9.81 -22.31
CA GLU A 71 -39.86 9.40 -23.56
C GLU A 71 -38.32 9.40 -23.58
N GLN A 72 -37.83 8.20 -23.85
CA GLN A 72 -36.49 7.82 -24.23
C GLN A 72 -36.22 8.21 -25.69
N PRO A 73 -35.13 8.94 -26.00
CA PRO A 73 -34.48 8.84 -27.29
C PRO A 73 -33.49 7.68 -27.23
N THR A 74 -33.75 6.66 -28.03
CA THR A 74 -32.76 5.68 -28.49
C THR A 74 -31.62 6.41 -29.18
N ASP A 75 -30.52 6.59 -28.48
CA ASP A 75 -29.20 6.61 -29.08
C ASP A 75 -28.35 5.59 -28.35
N ALA A 76 -28.23 4.40 -28.94
CA ALA A 76 -27.38 3.33 -28.43
C ALA A 76 -25.92 3.69 -28.74
N ALA A 77 -25.41 4.70 -28.02
CA ALA A 77 -23.99 4.73 -27.71
C ALA A 77 -23.66 3.40 -27.00
N PRO A 78 -22.54 2.74 -27.30
CA PRO A 78 -22.14 1.55 -26.55
C PRO A 78 -22.06 1.97 -25.09
N SER A 79 -23.02 1.51 -24.28
CA SER A 79 -22.90 1.52 -22.83
C SER A 79 -21.54 0.89 -22.56
N PRO A 80 -20.58 1.58 -21.92
CA PRO A 80 -19.34 0.92 -21.58
C PRO A 80 -19.76 -0.28 -20.74
N ALA A 81 -19.50 -1.49 -21.25
CA ALA A 81 -19.54 -2.68 -20.43
C ALA A 81 -18.81 -2.29 -19.15
N SER A 82 -19.50 -2.34 -18.01
CA SER A 82 -18.98 -1.92 -16.71
C SER A 82 -17.56 -2.47 -16.60
N ALA A 83 -16.57 -1.61 -16.84
CA ALA A 83 -15.25 -2.08 -17.15
C ALA A 83 -14.66 -2.58 -15.83
N LEU A 84 -14.48 -3.90 -15.76
CA LEU A 84 -14.00 -4.55 -14.56
C LEU A 84 -12.55 -4.12 -14.31
N ARG A 85 -12.19 -3.96 -13.04
CA ARG A 85 -10.82 -3.82 -12.59
C ARG A 85 -10.29 -5.17 -12.17
N VAL A 86 -9.24 -5.64 -12.85
CA VAL A 86 -8.59 -6.93 -12.57
C VAL A 86 -7.14 -6.66 -12.17
N LEU A 87 -6.69 -7.20 -11.04
CA LEU A 87 -5.32 -7.05 -10.55
C LEU A 87 -4.61 -8.41 -10.45
N PHE A 88 -3.49 -8.55 -11.13
CA PHE A 88 -2.58 -9.69 -11.02
C PHE A 88 -1.38 -9.29 -10.15
N VAL A 89 -1.19 -9.95 -9.01
CA VAL A 89 -0.13 -9.66 -8.05
C VAL A 89 0.90 -10.78 -8.07
N GLY A 90 2.13 -10.46 -8.43
CA GLY A 90 3.25 -11.42 -8.48
C GLY A 90 3.22 -12.37 -9.69
N CYS A 91 2.30 -12.18 -10.63
CA CYS A 91 2.23 -12.98 -11.85
C CYS A 91 1.83 -12.14 -13.07
N ILE A 92 2.09 -12.69 -14.26
CA ILE A 92 1.57 -12.19 -15.54
C ILE A 92 0.75 -13.34 -16.14
N PRO A 93 -0.53 -13.14 -16.49
CA PRO A 93 -1.31 -14.19 -17.13
C PRO A 93 -0.75 -14.48 -18.53
N MET A 94 -0.57 -15.77 -18.86
CA MET A 94 -0.14 -16.19 -20.21
C MET A 94 -1.26 -16.02 -21.24
N THR A 95 -2.50 -16.22 -20.80
CA THR A 95 -3.71 -16.02 -21.59
C THR A 95 -4.71 -15.22 -20.74
N PHE A 96 -5.31 -14.20 -21.34
CA PHE A 96 -6.33 -13.37 -20.71
C PHE A 96 -7.37 -12.99 -21.77
N ASP A 97 -8.63 -13.31 -21.52
CA ASP A 97 -9.74 -13.04 -22.44
C ASP A 97 -10.23 -11.60 -22.27
N GLY A 98 -9.34 -10.66 -22.59
CA GLY A 98 -9.55 -9.22 -22.43
C GLY A 98 -8.34 -8.41 -22.92
N PRO A 99 -8.36 -7.08 -22.71
CA PRO A 99 -7.23 -6.23 -23.03
C PRO A 99 -5.95 -6.71 -22.33
N THR A 100 -4.80 -6.59 -22.99
CA THR A 100 -3.51 -6.95 -22.41
C THR A 100 -3.31 -6.23 -21.07
N PRO A 101 -3.05 -6.95 -19.97
CA PRO A 101 -2.86 -6.30 -18.68
C PRO A 101 -1.68 -5.32 -18.70
N GLU A 102 -1.88 -4.13 -18.13
CA GLU A 102 -0.87 -3.08 -18.07
C GLU A 102 -0.06 -3.15 -16.77
N SER A 103 1.18 -2.66 -16.79
CA SER A 103 1.97 -2.57 -15.56
C SER A 103 1.45 -1.46 -14.65
N LEU A 104 1.27 -1.76 -13.36
CA LEU A 104 0.86 -0.76 -12.37
C LEU A 104 1.99 0.25 -12.01
N THR A 105 3.20 0.05 -12.52
CA THR A 105 4.40 0.83 -12.16
C THR A 105 4.22 2.33 -12.41
N SER A 106 3.71 2.73 -13.58
CA SER A 106 3.52 4.15 -13.92
C SER A 106 2.50 4.85 -13.02
N TYR A 107 1.44 4.14 -12.64
CA TYR A 107 0.45 4.63 -11.68
C TYR A 107 1.09 4.83 -10.29
N ILE A 108 1.92 3.89 -9.85
CA ILE A 108 2.64 3.97 -8.57
C ILE A 108 3.59 5.15 -8.53
N ASP A 109 4.39 5.34 -9.57
CA ASP A 109 5.30 6.49 -9.67
C ASP A 109 4.54 7.81 -9.64
N THR A 110 3.37 7.86 -10.28
CA THR A 110 2.48 9.02 -10.26
C THR A 110 1.94 9.30 -8.86
N MET A 111 1.46 8.28 -8.15
CA MET A 111 0.97 8.42 -6.77
C MET A 111 2.07 8.80 -5.79
N HIS A 112 3.24 8.17 -5.90
CA HIS A 112 4.42 8.53 -5.11
C HIS A 112 4.79 10.00 -5.30
N ARG A 113 4.91 10.45 -6.56
CA ARG A 113 5.25 11.84 -6.86
C ARG A 113 4.20 12.82 -6.33
N LYS A 114 2.90 12.55 -6.53
CA LYS A 114 1.83 13.43 -6.01
C LYS A 114 1.89 13.59 -4.50
N VAL A 115 2.12 12.49 -3.77
CA VAL A 115 2.22 12.54 -2.30
C VAL A 115 3.51 13.24 -1.86
N ALA A 116 4.63 13.00 -2.55
CA ALA A 116 5.91 13.66 -2.30
C ALA A 116 5.79 15.19 -2.48
N GLU A 117 5.22 15.62 -3.61
CA GLU A 117 4.95 17.02 -3.91
C GLU A 117 4.03 17.67 -2.87
N ALA A 118 2.93 17.00 -2.50
CA ALA A 118 2.01 17.50 -1.47
C ALA A 118 2.66 17.61 -0.07
N GLY A 119 3.62 16.74 0.23
CA GLY A 119 4.39 16.76 1.47
C GLY A 119 5.62 17.65 1.46
N GLY A 120 5.94 18.29 0.33
CA GLY A 120 7.13 19.12 0.17
C GLY A 120 8.45 18.36 0.30
N VAL A 121 8.49 17.11 -0.15
CA VAL A 121 9.69 16.25 -0.10
C VAL A 121 9.98 15.66 -1.48
N ASP A 122 11.26 15.39 -1.79
CA ASP A 122 11.63 14.77 -3.06
C ASP A 122 11.21 13.28 -3.13
N ASP A 123 11.32 12.58 -2.00
CA ASP A 123 10.87 11.19 -1.85
C ASP A 123 10.28 10.99 -0.46
N VAL A 124 9.05 10.50 -0.41
CA VAL A 124 8.28 10.25 0.81
C VAL A 124 8.98 9.32 1.79
N ARG A 125 9.87 8.43 1.31
CA ARG A 125 10.62 7.48 2.15
C ARG A 125 11.72 8.16 2.96
N PHE A 126 12.22 9.30 2.50
CA PHE A 126 13.26 10.08 3.16
C PHE A 126 12.69 11.33 3.86
N ALA A 127 11.37 11.41 4.02
CA ALA A 127 10.75 12.48 4.78
C ALA A 127 11.28 12.52 6.22
N GLY A 128 11.88 13.65 6.60
CA GLY A 128 12.42 13.87 7.94
C GLY A 128 11.34 13.81 9.02
N GLY A 129 11.76 13.71 10.28
CA GLY A 129 10.84 13.52 11.40
C GLY A 129 9.81 14.64 11.58
N ASP A 130 10.19 15.87 11.22
CA ASP A 130 9.34 17.06 11.31
C ASP A 130 8.37 17.19 10.13
N SER A 131 8.50 16.35 9.10
CA SER A 131 7.59 16.32 7.95
C SER A 131 6.26 15.65 8.32
N ALA A 132 5.17 16.12 7.69
CA ALA A 132 3.87 15.47 7.74
C ALA A 132 3.92 14.01 7.25
N LEU A 133 4.93 13.65 6.44
CA LEU A 133 5.14 12.31 5.89
C LEU A 133 6.19 11.47 6.65
N GLY A 134 6.85 12.05 7.66
CA GLY A 134 7.91 11.39 8.43
C GLY A 134 7.45 10.16 9.23
N PHE A 135 8.42 9.36 9.70
CA PHE A 135 8.18 8.19 10.58
C PHE A 135 7.11 7.20 10.07
N GLY A 136 7.09 6.95 8.75
CA GLY A 136 6.14 6.00 8.14
C GLY A 136 4.73 6.54 7.90
N LYS A 137 4.42 7.80 8.29
CA LYS A 137 3.14 8.45 7.98
C LYS A 137 2.87 8.51 6.47
N TRP A 138 3.94 8.56 5.66
CA TRP A 138 3.83 8.48 4.21
C TRP A 138 3.06 7.26 3.71
N ARG A 139 3.10 6.11 4.41
CA ARG A 139 2.36 4.90 3.99
C ARG A 139 0.86 5.14 4.03
N GLY A 140 0.38 5.77 5.10
CA GLY A 140 -1.03 6.14 5.24
C GLY A 140 -1.45 7.17 4.20
N ALA A 141 -0.63 8.20 3.98
CA ALA A 141 -0.89 9.21 2.96
C ALA A 141 -0.96 8.61 1.55
N LEU A 142 -0.02 7.72 1.21
CA LEU A 142 0.03 7.04 -0.08
C LEU A 142 -1.17 6.10 -0.29
N ALA A 143 -1.54 5.33 0.74
CA ALA A 143 -2.73 4.49 0.68
C ALA A 143 -4.02 5.30 0.51
N MET A 144 -4.15 6.43 1.20
CA MET A 144 -5.31 7.32 1.04
C MET A 144 -5.36 7.95 -0.36
N ALA A 145 -4.23 8.43 -0.88
CA ALA A 145 -4.15 8.97 -2.23
C ALA A 145 -4.57 7.94 -3.29
N ALA A 146 -4.04 6.71 -3.18
CA ALA A 146 -4.39 5.63 -4.10
C ALA A 146 -5.88 5.24 -4.05
N ARG A 147 -6.51 5.31 -2.88
CA ARG A 147 -7.96 5.06 -2.73
C ARG A 147 -8.83 6.22 -3.25
N ALA A 148 -8.34 7.44 -3.15
CA ALA A 148 -9.04 8.62 -3.62
C ALA A 148 -9.04 8.73 -5.16
N GLU A 149 -7.96 8.27 -5.80
CA GLU A 149 -7.78 8.34 -7.24
C GLU A 149 -7.45 6.97 -7.82
N LEU A 150 -8.47 6.12 -7.96
CA LEU A 150 -8.29 4.77 -8.50
C LEU A 150 -7.76 4.80 -9.94
N PRO A 151 -6.95 3.79 -10.34
CA PRO A 151 -6.61 3.63 -11.75
C PRO A 151 -7.90 3.48 -12.58
N PRO A 152 -7.84 3.86 -13.87
CA PRO A 152 -8.93 3.61 -14.79
C PRO A 152 -9.37 2.13 -14.76
N PRO A 153 -10.62 1.83 -15.11
CA PRO A 153 -11.03 0.46 -15.35
C PRO A 153 -10.11 -0.27 -16.33
N GLY A 154 -9.73 -1.51 -16.01
CA GLY A 154 -8.77 -2.27 -16.82
C GLY A 154 -8.12 -3.43 -16.07
N ALA A 155 -7.29 -4.18 -16.78
CA ALA A 155 -6.49 -5.25 -16.21
C ALA A 155 -5.07 -4.74 -15.95
N TYR A 156 -4.55 -5.01 -14.75
CA TYR A 156 -3.24 -4.53 -14.31
C TYR A 156 -2.42 -5.67 -13.69
N PHE A 157 -1.10 -5.59 -13.82
CA PHE A 157 -0.19 -6.46 -13.09
C PHE A 157 0.79 -5.66 -12.21
N ALA A 158 1.06 -6.21 -11.04
CA ALA A 158 2.01 -5.70 -10.06
C ALA A 158 3.07 -6.78 -9.77
N LEU A 159 4.27 -6.59 -10.29
CA LEU A 159 5.42 -7.48 -10.06
C LEU A 159 6.35 -6.87 -9.01
N GLY A 160 7.11 -7.74 -8.33
CA GLY A 160 8.11 -7.28 -7.36
C GLY A 160 7.52 -6.63 -6.10
N VAL A 161 6.26 -6.95 -5.73
CA VAL A 161 5.58 -6.35 -4.57
C VAL A 161 6.35 -6.59 -3.27
N ALA A 162 7.03 -7.73 -3.13
CA ALA A 162 7.85 -8.03 -1.95
C ALA A 162 9.15 -7.21 -1.88
N GLN A 163 9.57 -6.58 -2.98
CA GLN A 163 10.82 -5.83 -3.11
C GLN A 163 10.60 -4.30 -3.11
N SER A 164 9.34 -3.84 -3.15
CA SER A 164 9.01 -2.42 -3.20
C SER A 164 7.94 -2.07 -2.17
N GLU A 165 8.33 -1.29 -1.16
CA GLU A 165 7.42 -0.83 -0.12
C GLU A 165 6.30 0.06 -0.68
N LEU A 166 6.61 0.88 -1.69
CA LEU A 166 5.63 1.73 -2.37
C LEU A 166 4.56 0.88 -3.07
N MET A 167 5.01 -0.12 -3.83
CA MET A 167 4.14 -1.07 -4.52
C MET A 167 3.28 -1.85 -3.52
N GLN A 168 3.86 -2.32 -2.42
CA GLN A 168 3.12 -3.04 -1.38
C GLN A 168 1.99 -2.19 -0.79
N VAL A 169 2.28 -0.95 -0.40
CA VAL A 169 1.28 -0.03 0.17
C VAL A 169 0.16 0.26 -0.82
N ILE A 170 0.50 0.50 -2.09
CA ILE A 170 -0.51 0.81 -3.12
C ILE A 170 -1.36 -0.41 -3.46
N VAL A 171 -0.76 -1.58 -3.65
CA VAL A 171 -1.49 -2.82 -3.97
C VAL A 171 -2.47 -3.15 -2.84
N GLU A 172 -2.03 -3.08 -1.58
CA GLU A 172 -2.90 -3.32 -0.42
C GLU A 172 -4.02 -2.27 -0.30
N ALA A 173 -3.73 -1.01 -0.65
CA ALA A 173 -4.72 0.06 -0.62
C ALA A 173 -5.79 -0.10 -1.72
N LEU A 174 -5.39 -0.59 -2.90
CA LEU A 174 -6.24 -0.75 -4.08
C LEU A 174 -7.04 -2.05 -4.08
N GLU A 175 -6.52 -3.13 -3.51
CA GLU A 175 -7.13 -4.46 -3.56
C GLU A 175 -8.64 -4.49 -3.24
N PRO A 176 -9.18 -3.75 -2.25
CA PRO A 176 -10.62 -3.72 -1.97
C PRO A 176 -11.47 -3.05 -3.07
N ALA A 177 -10.88 -2.28 -3.97
CA ALA A 177 -11.56 -1.56 -5.05
C ALA A 177 -11.49 -2.28 -6.41
N PHE A 178 -10.80 -3.42 -6.46
CA PHE A 178 -10.71 -4.26 -7.66
C PHE A 178 -11.77 -5.36 -7.61
N ASP A 179 -12.38 -5.63 -8.77
CA ASP A 179 -13.44 -6.65 -8.89
C ASP A 179 -12.86 -8.06 -8.81
N VAL A 180 -11.65 -8.24 -9.35
CA VAL A 180 -10.93 -9.53 -9.34
C VAL A 180 -9.47 -9.28 -8.97
N VAL A 181 -8.98 -10.07 -8.02
CA VAL A 181 -7.57 -10.03 -7.60
C VAL A 181 -7.00 -11.44 -7.62
N VAL A 182 -5.93 -11.64 -8.38
CA VAL A 182 -5.23 -12.92 -8.52
C VAL A 182 -3.83 -12.74 -7.95
N ARG A 183 -3.47 -13.52 -6.93
CA ARG A 183 -2.14 -13.49 -6.31
C ARG A 183 -1.37 -14.77 -6.63
N SER A 184 -0.09 -14.66 -6.99
CA SER A 184 0.80 -15.81 -7.07
C SER A 184 1.01 -16.45 -5.69
N LEU A 185 1.04 -17.78 -5.63
CA LEU A 185 1.49 -18.48 -4.43
C LEU A 185 2.99 -18.20 -4.24
N ARG A 186 3.40 -17.99 -2.97
CA ARG A 186 4.80 -17.84 -2.58
C ARG A 186 5.38 -19.19 -2.19
#